data_AF-A0A3M1F963-F1
#
_entry.id   AF-A0A3M1F963-F1
#
_cell.length_a   1.000
_cell.length_b   1.000
_cell.length_c   1.000
_cell.angle_alpha   90.00
_cell.angle_beta   90.00
_cell.angle_gamma   90.00
#
_symmetry.space_group_name_H-M   'P 1'
#
loop_
_entity.id
_entity.type
_entity.pdbx_description
1 polymer ?
#
loop_
_entity_poly.entity_id
_entity_poly.type
_entity_poly.pdbx_seq_one_letter_code
_entity_poly.pdbx_strand_id
1 'polypeptide(L)'
;RVYDPSDGAPTSSLVYHALGNKDDLWIAAAGTVSDWHLGPVADLFAKTYPDLLNTKSKNVARVIYTTPLGKLIRIITFSIKGRVSDMMTSVKILTRIATPYELLEQETPRARFLLHKYERINKEYQSLLQTALETRAKHNLFTFTYKEKNTSFTADLSNELLFRKKGNVILVAREAGDLFIFSLRVPYTLHEKEGINAQELLHAAMKGLDGSGGGHPTACGGSIRAASFDQFTTNLRSILAKQCKKTTGTEQNS
;
A
#
# COMPACT_ATOMS: atom_id res chain seq x y z
N ARG A 1 -10.39 -19.66 4.51
CA ARG A 1 -11.07 -18.92 5.62
C ARG A 1 -12.21 -19.66 6.30
N VAL A 2 -13.23 -20.16 5.59
CA VAL A 2 -14.36 -20.91 6.20
C VAL A 2 -13.90 -22.20 6.87
N TYR A 3 -12.94 -22.90 6.26
CA TYR A 3 -12.38 -24.15 6.79
C TYR A 3 -10.99 -23.99 7.45
N ASP A 4 -10.29 -22.91 7.12
CA ASP A 4 -9.01 -22.53 7.71
C ASP A 4 -9.00 -21.01 7.93
N PRO A 5 -9.15 -20.53 9.17
CA PRO A 5 -9.09 -19.10 9.50
C PRO A 5 -7.73 -18.45 9.19
N SER A 6 -6.66 -19.24 9.10
CA SER A 6 -5.30 -18.77 8.81
C SER A 6 -5.00 -18.65 7.31
N ASP A 7 -5.90 -19.15 6.46
CA ASP A 7 -5.79 -19.04 5.01
C ASP A 7 -5.88 -17.57 4.56
N GLY A 8 -4.69 -17.04 4.28
CA GLY A 8 -4.43 -15.70 3.76
C GLY A 8 -4.10 -15.70 2.26
N ALA A 9 -4.50 -16.73 1.51
CA ALA A 9 -4.26 -16.76 0.07
C ALA A 9 -4.93 -15.55 -0.61
N PRO A 10 -4.20 -14.80 -1.47
CA PRO A 10 -4.80 -13.68 -2.19
C PRO A 10 -5.92 -14.16 -3.10
N THR A 11 -6.97 -13.34 -3.24
CA THR A 11 -8.14 -13.70 -4.06
C THR A 11 -7.74 -13.99 -5.50
N SER A 12 -6.81 -13.22 -6.06
CA SER A 12 -6.31 -13.43 -7.42
C SER A 12 -5.62 -14.78 -7.61
N SER A 13 -4.95 -15.29 -6.56
CA SER A 13 -4.36 -16.64 -6.56
C SER A 13 -5.45 -17.71 -6.63
N LEU A 14 -6.48 -17.58 -5.80
CA LEU A 14 -7.58 -18.55 -5.74
C LEU A 14 -8.34 -18.61 -7.07
N VAL A 15 -8.66 -17.46 -7.65
CA VAL A 15 -9.36 -17.37 -8.93
C VAL A 15 -8.53 -17.97 -10.07
N TYR A 16 -7.24 -17.67 -10.13
CA TYR A 16 -6.35 -18.23 -11.15
C TYR A 16 -6.29 -19.76 -11.08
N HIS A 17 -6.13 -20.33 -9.89
CA HIS A 17 -6.10 -21.78 -9.74
C HIS A 17 -7.45 -22.45 -10.04
N ALA A 18 -8.56 -21.78 -9.71
CA ALA A 18 -9.90 -22.31 -9.99
C ALA A 18 -10.24 -22.32 -11.49
N LEU A 19 -9.84 -21.28 -12.22
CA LEU A 19 -10.11 -21.16 -13.66
C LEU A 19 -9.09 -21.89 -14.53
N GLY A 20 -7.83 -21.99 -14.06
CA GLY A 20 -6.74 -22.66 -14.78
C GLY A 20 -6.33 -21.98 -16.10
N ASN A 21 -6.81 -20.77 -16.37
CA ASN A 21 -6.47 -20.03 -17.58
C ASN A 21 -5.06 -19.43 -17.49
N LYS A 22 -4.13 -19.97 -18.27
CA LYS A 22 -2.71 -19.56 -18.27
C LYS A 22 -2.51 -18.11 -18.72
N ASP A 23 -3.40 -17.57 -19.55
CA ASP A 23 -3.30 -16.21 -20.06
C ASP A 23 -3.53 -15.17 -18.96
N ASP A 24 -4.23 -15.55 -17.88
CA ASP A 24 -4.51 -14.68 -16.73
C ASP A 24 -3.37 -14.65 -15.70
N LEU A 25 -2.27 -15.38 -15.92
CA LEU A 25 -1.15 -15.50 -14.98
C LEU A 25 -0.59 -14.13 -14.56
N TRP A 26 -0.47 -13.18 -15.49
CA TRP A 26 0.09 -11.87 -15.20
C TRP A 26 -0.84 -11.00 -14.34
N ILE A 27 -2.16 -11.12 -14.52
CA ILE A 27 -3.16 -10.47 -13.68
C ILE A 27 -3.15 -11.10 -12.29
N ALA A 28 -3.08 -12.44 -12.23
CA ALA A 28 -3.00 -13.18 -10.98
C ALA A 28 -1.78 -12.73 -10.17
N ALA A 29 -0.61 -12.70 -10.79
CA ALA A 29 0.65 -12.27 -10.18
C ALA A 29 0.61 -10.81 -9.73
N ALA A 30 0.07 -9.90 -10.55
CA ALA A 30 -0.09 -8.49 -10.17
C ALA A 30 -0.98 -8.36 -8.91
N GLY A 31 -2.09 -9.10 -8.86
CA GLY A 31 -2.97 -9.15 -7.70
C GLY A 31 -2.30 -9.72 -6.45
N THR A 32 -1.61 -10.88 -6.57
CA THR A 32 -1.00 -11.53 -5.39
C THR A 32 0.09 -10.67 -4.80
N VAL A 33 0.94 -10.09 -5.65
CA VAL A 33 2.05 -9.25 -5.22
C VAL A 33 1.53 -7.93 -4.65
N SER A 34 0.46 -7.34 -5.22
CA SER A 34 -0.19 -6.16 -4.66
C SER A 34 -0.79 -6.42 -3.27
N ASP A 35 -1.24 -7.63 -2.99
CA ASP A 35 -1.69 -8.12 -1.67
C ASP A 35 -0.52 -8.51 -0.75
N TRP A 36 0.70 -8.06 -1.05
CA TRP A 36 1.91 -8.32 -0.27
C TRP A 36 2.30 -9.80 -0.17
N HIS A 37 1.92 -10.61 -1.15
CA HIS A 37 2.16 -12.06 -1.15
C HIS A 37 3.04 -12.52 -2.33
N LEU A 38 4.24 -13.02 -2.02
CA LEU A 38 5.14 -13.69 -2.96
C LEU A 38 5.01 -15.22 -2.80
N GLY A 39 3.99 -15.78 -3.42
CA GLY A 39 3.69 -17.23 -3.37
C GLY A 39 3.85 -17.93 -4.72
N PRO A 40 3.28 -19.15 -4.87
CA PRO A 40 3.45 -19.98 -6.06
C PRO A 40 3.09 -19.31 -7.39
N VAL A 41 2.08 -18.41 -7.40
CA VAL A 41 1.71 -17.63 -8.60
C VAL A 41 2.83 -16.67 -9.01
N ALA A 42 3.49 -16.01 -8.05
CA ALA A 42 4.61 -15.13 -8.33
C ALA A 42 5.83 -15.92 -8.82
N ASP A 43 6.08 -17.11 -8.26
CA ASP A 43 7.15 -18.01 -8.72
C ASP A 43 6.90 -18.50 -10.15
N LEU A 44 5.67 -18.86 -10.48
CA LEU A 44 5.27 -19.24 -11.83
C LEU A 44 5.43 -18.06 -12.79
N PHE A 45 4.95 -16.88 -12.41
CA PHE A 45 5.12 -15.66 -13.20
C PHE A 45 6.59 -15.34 -13.46
N ALA A 46 7.46 -15.44 -12.46
CA ALA A 46 8.89 -15.19 -12.63
C ALA A 46 9.60 -16.20 -13.55
N LYS A 47 9.08 -17.43 -13.65
CA LYS A 47 9.57 -18.43 -14.62
C LYS A 47 9.10 -18.10 -16.03
N THR A 48 7.85 -17.64 -16.19
CA THR A 48 7.26 -17.32 -17.50
C THR A 48 7.75 -15.98 -18.06
N TYR A 49 7.94 -14.98 -17.18
CA TYR A 49 8.32 -13.60 -17.51
C TYR A 49 9.54 -13.16 -16.66
N PRO A 50 10.72 -13.79 -16.85
CA PRO A 50 11.89 -13.59 -15.99
C PRO A 50 12.49 -12.17 -16.04
N ASP A 51 12.27 -11.45 -17.14
CA ASP A 51 12.63 -10.05 -17.33
C ASP A 51 11.71 -9.11 -16.51
N LEU A 52 10.45 -9.51 -16.28
CA LEU A 52 9.49 -8.72 -15.51
C LEU A 52 9.60 -8.94 -13.99
N LEU A 53 10.00 -10.14 -13.57
CA LEU A 53 10.25 -10.49 -12.18
C LEU A 53 11.45 -11.43 -12.05
N ASN A 54 12.52 -10.95 -11.42
CA ASN A 54 13.64 -11.78 -11.04
C ASN A 54 13.36 -12.52 -9.72
N THR A 55 13.44 -13.85 -9.74
CA THR A 55 13.18 -14.78 -8.62
C THR A 55 14.08 -14.57 -7.39
N LYS A 56 15.17 -13.80 -7.50
CA LYS A 56 16.12 -13.61 -6.38
C LYS A 56 15.59 -12.74 -5.25
N SER A 57 14.57 -11.90 -5.47
CA SER A 57 14.07 -11.01 -4.42
C SER A 57 12.91 -11.63 -3.64
N LYS A 58 13.16 -12.02 -2.39
CA LYS A 58 12.11 -12.45 -1.45
C LYS A 58 11.40 -11.29 -0.75
N ASN A 59 11.75 -10.04 -1.08
CA ASN A 59 11.17 -8.86 -0.44
C ASN A 59 10.08 -8.27 -1.33
N VAL A 60 8.82 -8.45 -0.94
CA VAL A 60 7.67 -8.01 -1.74
C VAL A 60 7.64 -6.49 -1.96
N ALA A 61 8.05 -5.68 -0.98
CA ALA A 61 8.15 -4.23 -1.15
C ALA A 61 9.14 -3.87 -2.27
N ARG A 62 10.31 -4.52 -2.29
CA ARG A 62 11.30 -4.35 -3.35
C ARG A 62 10.73 -4.76 -4.70
N VAL A 63 9.95 -5.83 -4.78
CA VAL A 63 9.27 -6.22 -6.02
C VAL A 63 8.33 -5.10 -6.49
N ILE A 64 7.41 -4.66 -5.64
CA ILE A 64 6.41 -3.63 -5.98
C ILE A 64 7.06 -2.32 -6.44
N TYR A 65 8.17 -1.89 -5.82
CA TYR A 65 8.72 -0.55 -6.06
C TYR A 65 9.92 -0.51 -7.01
N THR A 66 10.55 -1.64 -7.37
CA THR A 66 11.80 -1.63 -8.15
C THR A 66 11.80 -2.49 -9.42
N THR A 67 10.78 -3.32 -9.66
CA THR A 67 10.77 -4.22 -10.83
C THR A 67 9.75 -3.79 -11.90
N PRO A 68 9.85 -4.30 -13.14
CA PRO A 68 8.83 -4.09 -14.16
C PRO A 68 7.45 -4.63 -13.77
N LEU A 69 7.37 -5.76 -13.04
CA LEU A 69 6.10 -6.21 -12.45
C LEU A 69 5.53 -5.15 -11.48
N GLY A 70 6.37 -4.52 -10.67
CA GLY A 70 5.96 -3.39 -9.83
C GLY A 70 5.37 -2.22 -10.63
N LYS A 71 5.99 -1.87 -11.76
CA LYS A 71 5.45 -0.88 -12.71
C LYS A 71 4.08 -1.33 -13.25
N LEU A 72 3.95 -2.59 -13.64
CA LEU A 72 2.70 -3.18 -14.14
C LEU A 72 1.57 -3.10 -13.11
N ILE A 73 1.83 -3.50 -11.86
CA ILE A 73 0.90 -3.37 -10.73
C ILE A 73 0.42 -1.93 -10.60
N ARG A 74 1.35 -0.97 -10.61
CA ARG A 74 1.01 0.45 -10.48
C ARG A 74 0.19 0.97 -11.66
N ILE A 75 0.48 0.54 -12.90
CA ILE A 75 -0.33 0.88 -14.08
C ILE A 75 -1.77 0.39 -13.88
N ILE A 76 -1.95 -0.87 -13.49
CA ILE A 76 -3.30 -1.46 -13.27
C ILE A 76 -4.02 -0.70 -12.15
N THR A 77 -3.41 -0.60 -10.97
CA THR A 77 -4.01 0.02 -9.78
C THR A 77 -4.38 1.47 -10.02
N PHE A 78 -3.56 2.25 -10.73
CA PHE A 78 -3.88 3.64 -11.02
C PHE A 78 -4.88 3.77 -12.16
N SER A 79 -4.87 2.86 -13.14
CA SER A 79 -5.88 2.84 -14.20
C SER A 79 -7.29 2.59 -13.66
N ILE A 80 -7.44 1.91 -12.53
CA ILE A 80 -8.77 1.68 -11.91
C ILE A 80 -9.16 2.74 -10.87
N LYS A 81 -8.34 3.78 -10.64
CA LYS A 81 -8.71 4.92 -9.77
C LYS A 81 -9.65 5.91 -10.48
N GLY A 82 -10.43 6.63 -9.70
CA GLY A 82 -11.35 7.69 -10.14
C GLY A 82 -12.82 7.33 -9.96
N ARG A 83 -13.70 7.90 -10.80
CA ARG A 83 -15.14 7.61 -10.77
C ARG A 83 -15.42 6.17 -11.16
N VAL A 84 -16.51 5.60 -10.64
CA VAL A 84 -16.93 4.21 -10.94
C VAL A 84 -17.07 3.97 -12.44
N SER A 85 -17.63 4.93 -13.19
CA SER A 85 -17.74 4.85 -14.67
C SER A 85 -16.37 4.71 -15.36
N ASP A 86 -15.39 5.50 -14.91
CA ASP A 86 -14.04 5.51 -15.45
C ASP A 86 -13.29 4.24 -15.07
N MET A 87 -13.52 3.72 -13.86
CA MET A 87 -13.00 2.45 -13.38
C MET A 87 -13.54 1.28 -14.22
N MET A 88 -14.86 1.19 -14.41
CA MET A 88 -15.49 0.11 -15.18
C MET A 88 -15.02 0.09 -16.63
N THR A 89 -14.78 1.27 -17.22
CA THR A 89 -14.18 1.39 -18.55
C THR A 89 -12.78 0.78 -18.58
N SER A 90 -11.93 1.12 -17.60
CA SER A 90 -10.57 0.56 -17.49
C SER A 90 -10.58 -0.94 -17.26
N VAL A 91 -11.49 -1.46 -16.41
CA VAL A 91 -11.65 -2.90 -16.19
C VAL A 91 -12.02 -3.62 -17.49
N LYS A 92 -13.01 -3.13 -18.24
CA LYS A 92 -13.42 -3.72 -19.53
C LYS A 92 -12.30 -3.74 -20.58
N ILE A 93 -11.38 -2.77 -20.52
CA ILE A 93 -10.21 -2.76 -21.38
C ILE A 93 -9.18 -3.79 -20.90
N LEU A 94 -8.89 -3.81 -19.59
CA LEU A 94 -7.95 -4.76 -18.98
C LEU A 94 -8.33 -6.22 -19.27
N THR A 95 -9.62 -6.59 -19.25
CA THR A 95 -10.09 -7.95 -19.59
C THR A 95 -9.83 -8.36 -21.04
N ARG A 96 -9.35 -7.44 -21.88
CA ARG A 96 -9.03 -7.71 -23.28
C ARG A 96 -7.53 -7.69 -23.54
N ILE A 97 -6.73 -7.12 -22.63
CA ILE A 97 -5.27 -7.12 -22.73
C ILE A 97 -4.77 -8.57 -22.61
N ALA A 98 -3.98 -9.02 -23.59
CA ALA A 98 -3.58 -10.42 -23.70
C ALA A 98 -2.32 -10.74 -22.89
N THR A 99 -1.36 -9.83 -22.89
CA THR A 99 -0.05 -10.05 -22.26
C THR A 99 0.36 -8.83 -21.41
N PRO A 100 1.26 -9.00 -20.43
CA PRO A 100 1.82 -7.86 -19.71
C PRO A 100 2.61 -6.91 -20.63
N TYR A 101 3.21 -7.41 -21.71
CA TYR A 101 3.97 -6.62 -22.68
C TYR A 101 3.08 -5.68 -23.48
N GLU A 102 1.87 -6.13 -23.86
CA GLU A 102 0.91 -5.28 -24.55
C GLU A 102 0.68 -3.95 -23.80
N LEU A 103 0.58 -4.04 -22.46
CA LEU A 103 0.41 -2.89 -21.59
C LEU A 103 1.71 -2.13 -21.30
N LEU A 104 2.84 -2.81 -21.16
CA LEU A 104 4.13 -2.18 -20.84
C LEU A 104 4.75 -1.47 -22.05
N GLU A 105 4.54 -2.00 -23.26
CA GLU A 105 5.12 -1.55 -24.53
C GLU A 105 4.12 -0.76 -25.39
N GLN A 106 2.88 -0.60 -24.92
CA GLN A 106 1.84 0.20 -25.57
C GLN A 106 1.45 -0.27 -26.99
N GLU A 107 1.53 -1.57 -27.23
CA GLU A 107 1.37 -2.20 -28.55
C GLU A 107 0.02 -1.82 -29.21
N THR A 108 -1.05 -1.73 -28.42
CA THR A 108 -2.41 -1.52 -28.94
C THR A 108 -3.03 -0.18 -28.54
N PRO A 109 -4.05 0.33 -29.29
CA PRO A 109 -4.79 1.53 -28.89
C PRO A 109 -5.41 1.42 -27.49
N ARG A 110 -5.85 0.22 -27.12
CA ARG A 110 -6.47 -0.05 -25.82
C ARG A 110 -5.43 -0.03 -24.67
N ALA A 111 -4.21 -0.52 -24.90
CA ALA A 111 -3.11 -0.38 -23.96
C ALA A 111 -2.70 1.09 -23.79
N ARG A 112 -2.56 1.83 -24.90
CA ARG A 112 -2.28 3.28 -24.88
C ARG A 112 -3.32 4.07 -24.11
N PHE A 113 -4.60 3.72 -24.24
CA PHE A 113 -5.68 4.35 -23.47
C PHE A 113 -5.46 4.20 -21.95
N LEU A 114 -5.15 2.99 -21.48
CA LEU A 114 -4.87 2.74 -20.06
C LEU A 114 -3.62 3.49 -19.60
N LEU A 115 -2.56 3.48 -20.40
CA LEU A 115 -1.31 4.17 -20.07
C LEU A 115 -1.48 5.69 -19.98
N HIS A 116 -2.20 6.34 -20.90
CA HIS A 116 -2.48 7.76 -20.79
C HIS A 116 -3.23 8.11 -19.49
N LYS A 117 -4.19 7.26 -19.09
CA LYS A 117 -4.89 7.42 -17.80
C LYS A 117 -3.94 7.25 -16.63
N TYR A 118 -3.10 6.21 -16.66
CA TYR A 118 -2.07 5.95 -15.66
C TYR A 118 -1.11 7.14 -15.53
N GLU A 119 -0.57 7.66 -16.62
CA GLU A 119 0.41 8.75 -16.61
C GLU A 119 -0.13 10.02 -15.97
N ARG A 120 -1.39 10.38 -16.28
CA ARG A 120 -2.07 11.52 -15.66
C ARG A 120 -2.16 11.36 -14.13
N ILE A 121 -2.58 10.20 -13.67
CA ILE A 121 -2.74 9.89 -12.24
C ILE A 121 -1.37 9.77 -11.56
N ASN A 122 -0.40 9.15 -12.24
CA ASN A 122 0.95 8.97 -11.74
C ASN A 122 1.68 10.31 -11.60
N LYS A 123 1.45 11.29 -12.48
CA LYS A 123 2.02 12.63 -12.34
C LYS A 123 1.61 13.29 -11.02
N GLU A 124 0.34 13.19 -10.66
CA GLU A 124 -0.18 13.68 -9.38
C GLU A 124 0.44 12.93 -8.20
N TYR A 125 0.48 11.60 -8.29
CA TYR A 125 1.11 10.75 -7.28
C TYR A 125 2.59 11.08 -7.05
N GLN A 126 3.39 11.19 -8.13
CA GLN A 126 4.82 11.49 -8.05
C GLN A 126 5.07 12.87 -7.44
N SER A 127 4.23 13.86 -7.76
CA SER A 127 4.30 15.18 -7.13
C SER A 127 4.10 15.11 -5.62
N LEU A 128 3.08 14.35 -5.15
CA LEU A 128 2.84 14.16 -3.72
C LEU A 128 3.96 13.38 -3.04
N LEU A 129 4.46 12.32 -3.69
CA LEU A 129 5.56 11.51 -3.18
C LEU A 129 6.83 12.34 -3.00
N GLN A 130 7.16 13.20 -3.97
CA GLN A 130 8.33 14.07 -3.89
C GLN A 130 8.25 15.00 -2.67
N THR A 131 7.11 15.69 -2.48
CA THR A 131 6.89 16.54 -1.30
C THR A 131 6.95 15.75 0.01
N ALA A 132 6.40 14.53 0.04
CA ALA A 132 6.48 13.67 1.20
C ALA A 132 7.93 13.25 1.50
N LEU A 133 8.74 12.96 0.49
CA LEU A 133 10.14 12.58 0.67
C LEU A 133 11.02 13.71 1.23
N GLU A 134 10.66 14.97 0.95
CA GLU A 134 11.31 16.16 1.50
C GLU A 134 10.90 16.43 2.96
N THR A 135 9.77 15.88 3.39
CA THR A 135 9.30 16.01 4.78
C THR A 135 10.22 15.23 5.73
N ARG A 136 10.57 15.86 6.86
CA ARG A 136 11.35 15.22 7.93
C ARG A 136 10.42 14.54 8.94
N ALA A 137 10.79 13.35 9.38
CA ALA A 137 10.11 12.70 10.49
C ALA A 137 10.31 13.52 11.78
N LYS A 138 9.30 13.51 12.65
CA LYS A 138 9.40 14.07 14.00
C LYS A 138 9.44 12.92 14.98
N HIS A 139 10.61 12.68 15.59
CA HIS A 139 10.90 11.50 16.39
C HIS A 139 10.70 10.20 15.59
N ASN A 140 9.98 9.22 16.14
CA ASN A 140 9.68 7.93 15.50
C ASN A 140 8.40 7.92 14.66
N LEU A 141 7.72 9.08 14.52
CA LEU A 141 6.55 9.24 13.66
C LEU A 141 6.88 10.13 12.45
N PHE A 142 6.71 9.58 11.25
CA PHE A 142 6.63 10.34 10.02
C PHE A 142 5.16 10.68 9.75
N THR A 143 4.85 11.97 9.56
CA THR A 143 3.50 12.43 9.23
C THR A 143 3.52 13.23 7.94
N PHE A 144 2.65 12.89 6.99
CA PHE A 144 2.45 13.65 5.77
C PHE A 144 0.96 13.86 5.53
N THR A 145 0.57 15.09 5.23
CA THR A 145 -0.81 15.44 4.91
C THR A 145 -0.91 16.04 3.51
N TYR A 146 -2.02 15.79 2.83
CA TYR A 146 -2.34 16.42 1.55
C TYR A 146 -3.84 16.67 1.43
N LYS A 147 -4.22 17.63 0.58
CA LYS A 147 -5.62 17.97 0.34
C LYS A 147 -6.26 17.04 -0.67
N GLU A 148 -7.53 16.71 -0.45
CA GLU A 148 -8.33 15.95 -1.39
C GLU A 148 -8.38 16.65 -2.76
N LYS A 149 -8.20 15.80 -3.78
CA LYS A 149 -8.50 16.08 -5.17
C LYS A 149 -9.39 14.94 -5.67
N ASN A 150 -9.38 14.65 -6.97
CA ASN A 150 -10.21 13.60 -7.55
C ASN A 150 -9.72 12.17 -7.26
N THR A 151 -8.55 12.00 -6.65
CA THR A 151 -7.91 10.70 -6.46
C THR A 151 -7.37 10.55 -5.03
N SER A 152 -7.58 9.38 -4.43
CA SER A 152 -6.93 9.02 -3.15
C SER A 152 -5.65 8.23 -3.40
N PHE A 153 -4.57 8.67 -2.74
CA PHE A 153 -3.25 8.03 -2.75
C PHE A 153 -2.77 7.66 -1.34
N THR A 154 -3.66 7.72 -0.34
CA THR A 154 -3.26 7.62 1.07
C THR A 154 -2.59 6.29 1.38
N ALA A 155 -3.15 5.18 0.89
CA ALA A 155 -2.56 3.85 1.05
C ALA A 155 -1.27 3.71 0.21
N ASP A 156 -1.28 4.13 -1.05
CA ASP A 156 -0.15 4.05 -1.97
C ASP A 156 1.08 4.79 -1.41
N LEU A 157 0.90 6.06 -1.02
CA LEU A 157 1.94 6.88 -0.41
C LEU A 157 2.43 6.26 0.90
N SER A 158 1.53 5.81 1.78
CA SER A 158 1.95 5.23 3.07
C SER A 158 2.81 3.98 2.90
N ASN A 159 2.49 3.12 1.92
CA ASN A 159 3.23 1.90 1.64
C ASN A 159 4.59 2.21 0.98
N GLU A 160 4.64 3.17 0.05
CA GLU A 160 5.90 3.52 -0.61
C GLU A 160 6.83 4.29 0.34
N LEU A 161 6.28 5.16 1.19
CA LEU A 161 7.03 5.82 2.25
C LEU A 161 7.53 4.82 3.29
N LEU A 162 6.77 3.77 3.63
CA LEU A 162 7.25 2.70 4.50
C LEU A 162 8.50 2.01 3.93
N PHE A 163 8.54 1.80 2.61
CA PHE A 163 9.69 1.24 1.92
C PHE A 163 10.89 2.21 1.88
N ARG A 164 10.63 3.50 1.62
CA ARG A 164 11.68 4.53 1.42
C ARG A 164 12.21 5.14 2.72
N LYS A 165 11.39 5.29 3.75
CA LYS A 165 11.68 5.92 5.05
C LYS A 165 11.69 4.85 6.16
N LYS A 166 12.76 4.06 6.17
CA LYS A 166 12.92 2.94 7.11
C LYS A 166 12.96 3.42 8.56
N GLY A 167 12.39 2.62 9.47
CA GLY A 167 12.52 2.82 10.92
C GLY A 167 11.52 3.80 11.55
N ASN A 168 10.62 4.41 10.77
CA ASN A 168 9.56 5.25 11.29
C ASN A 168 8.19 4.60 11.12
N VAL A 169 7.30 4.83 12.10
CA VAL A 169 5.87 4.67 11.88
C VAL A 169 5.41 5.75 10.90
N ILE A 170 4.65 5.37 9.89
CA ILE A 170 4.21 6.26 8.81
C ILE A 170 2.72 6.57 8.98
N LEU A 171 2.38 7.85 9.09
CA LEU A 171 1.01 8.36 9.03
C LEU A 171 0.88 9.24 7.78
N VAL A 172 0.06 8.80 6.82
CA VAL A 172 -0.35 9.64 5.69
C VAL A 172 -1.83 9.96 5.85
N ALA A 173 -2.21 11.23 5.77
CA ALA A 173 -3.61 11.64 5.87
C ALA A 173 -4.01 12.56 4.72
N ARG A 174 -5.23 12.37 4.22
CA ARG A 174 -5.85 13.22 3.21
C ARG A 174 -6.96 14.02 3.84
N GLU A 175 -6.89 15.34 3.73
CA GLU A 175 -7.95 16.26 4.15
C GLU A 175 -9.10 16.20 3.15
N ALA A 176 -10.28 15.75 3.58
CA ALA A 176 -11.48 15.50 2.79
C ALA A 176 -12.68 16.14 3.50
N GLY A 177 -13.00 17.38 3.15
CA GLY A 177 -14.01 18.16 3.85
C GLY A 177 -13.61 18.42 5.31
N ASP A 178 -14.45 17.99 6.25
CA ASP A 178 -14.23 18.13 7.69
C ASP A 178 -13.55 16.89 8.32
N LEU A 179 -13.03 15.97 7.49
CA LEU A 179 -12.35 14.75 7.91
C LEU A 179 -10.92 14.70 7.38
N PHE A 180 -10.04 14.05 8.15
CA PHE A 180 -8.80 13.46 7.65
C PHE A 180 -8.99 11.96 7.48
N ILE A 181 -8.86 11.47 6.26
CA ILE A 181 -8.84 10.03 5.94
C ILE A 181 -7.39 9.58 5.86
N PHE A 182 -6.98 8.65 6.71
CA PHE A 182 -5.57 8.33 6.91
C PHE A 182 -5.23 6.84 6.76
N SER A 183 -3.95 6.60 6.54
CA SER A 183 -3.31 5.29 6.56
C SER A 183 -2.13 5.35 7.55
N LEU A 184 -2.16 4.44 8.52
CA LEU A 184 -1.12 4.23 9.51
C LEU A 184 -0.37 2.94 9.18
N ARG A 185 0.96 3.01 9.09
CA ARG A 185 1.82 1.87 8.79
C ARG A 185 2.93 1.75 9.82
N VAL A 186 3.10 0.55 10.34
CA VAL A 186 4.22 0.22 11.24
C VAL A 186 5.17 -0.70 10.46
N PRO A 187 6.47 -0.34 10.38
CA PRO A 187 7.48 -1.21 9.80
C PRO A 187 7.49 -2.57 10.50
N TYR A 188 7.60 -3.64 9.71
CA TYR A 188 7.65 -5.00 10.24
C TYR A 188 8.76 -5.18 11.30
N THR A 189 9.91 -4.52 11.10
CA THR A 189 11.00 -4.53 12.07
C THR A 189 10.62 -3.91 13.42
N LEU A 190 9.83 -2.83 13.43
CA LEU A 190 9.35 -2.23 14.68
C LEU A 190 8.28 -3.12 15.34
N HIS A 191 7.45 -3.76 14.52
CA HIS A 191 6.43 -4.69 15.01
C HIS A 191 7.06 -5.92 15.68
N GLU A 192 7.94 -6.63 14.99
CA GLU A 192 8.55 -7.86 15.52
C GLU A 192 9.53 -7.61 16.66
N LYS A 193 10.38 -6.57 16.55
CA LYS A 193 11.47 -6.35 17.52
C LYS A 193 11.07 -5.51 18.71
N GLU A 194 10.19 -4.54 18.51
CA GLU A 194 9.80 -3.57 19.54
C GLU A 194 8.34 -3.76 19.99
N GLY A 195 7.61 -4.72 19.43
CA GLY A 195 6.21 -4.99 19.77
C GLY A 195 5.25 -3.86 19.36
N ILE A 196 5.67 -2.96 18.45
CA ILE A 196 4.84 -1.83 18.05
C ILE A 196 3.69 -2.34 17.18
N ASN A 197 2.45 -2.10 17.60
CA ASN A 197 1.24 -2.57 16.93
C ASN A 197 0.38 -1.39 16.45
N ALA A 198 0.10 -1.33 15.14
CA ALA A 198 -0.68 -0.28 14.51
C ALA A 198 -2.12 -0.18 15.04
N GLN A 199 -2.78 -1.31 15.34
CA GLN A 199 -4.15 -1.32 15.88
C GLN A 199 -4.18 -0.76 17.30
N GLU A 200 -3.22 -1.16 18.14
CA GLU A 200 -3.12 -0.66 19.51
C GLU A 200 -2.81 0.84 19.54
N LEU A 201 -1.85 1.27 18.71
CA LEU A 201 -1.53 2.69 18.52
C LEU A 201 -2.77 3.48 18.09
N LEU A 202 -3.51 2.96 17.11
CA LEU A 202 -4.72 3.59 16.60
C LEU A 202 -5.77 3.75 17.71
N HIS A 203 -6.15 2.65 18.36
CA HIS A 203 -7.20 2.66 19.38
C HIS A 203 -6.83 3.56 20.57
N ALA A 204 -5.57 3.49 21.02
CA ALA A 204 -5.11 4.34 22.10
C ALA A 204 -5.08 5.83 21.70
N ALA A 205 -4.64 6.16 20.47
CA ALA A 205 -4.56 7.54 20.01
C ALA A 205 -5.93 8.16 19.68
N MET A 206 -6.92 7.35 19.27
CA MET A 206 -8.27 7.80 18.95
C MET A 206 -9.19 7.90 20.17
N LYS A 207 -8.79 7.42 21.35
CA LYS A 207 -9.64 7.43 22.55
C LYS A 207 -10.13 8.84 22.89
N GLY A 208 -11.44 9.04 22.88
CA GLY A 208 -12.09 10.32 23.18
C GLY A 208 -12.10 11.33 22.02
N LEU A 209 -11.70 10.92 20.82
CA LEU A 209 -11.74 11.75 19.60
C LEU A 209 -12.86 11.27 18.67
N ASP A 210 -13.45 12.18 17.91
CA ASP A 210 -14.46 11.84 16.89
C ASP A 210 -13.78 11.29 15.63
N GLY A 211 -13.71 9.96 15.55
CA GLY A 211 -13.17 9.24 14.40
C GLY A 211 -13.38 7.73 14.50
N SER A 212 -13.08 7.03 13.42
CA SER A 212 -13.18 5.58 13.31
C SER A 212 -11.99 5.02 12.55
N GLY A 213 -11.64 3.77 12.83
CA GLY A 213 -10.55 3.10 12.12
C GLY A 213 -10.39 1.64 12.52
N GLY A 214 -9.56 0.93 11.76
CA GLY A 214 -9.26 -0.47 11.97
C GLY A 214 -8.20 -0.96 11.00
N GLY A 215 -7.86 -2.24 11.07
CA GLY A 215 -6.89 -2.85 10.18
C GLY A 215 -6.18 -4.03 10.82
N HIS A 216 -4.89 -4.17 10.54
CA HIS A 216 -4.00 -5.24 10.97
C HIS A 216 -2.84 -4.68 11.82
N PRO A 217 -2.09 -5.54 12.55
CA PRO A 217 -1.01 -5.11 13.43
C PRO A 217 0.07 -4.23 12.81
N THR A 218 0.27 -4.27 11.49
CA THR A 218 1.26 -3.45 10.78
C THR A 218 0.64 -2.37 9.90
N ALA A 219 -0.69 -2.36 9.74
CA ALA A 219 -1.36 -1.52 8.76
C ALA A 219 -2.80 -1.22 9.18
N CYS A 220 -3.09 0.03 9.52
CA CYS A 220 -4.43 0.50 9.83
C CYS A 220 -4.85 1.64 8.89
N GLY A 221 -6.16 1.82 8.77
CA GLY A 221 -6.77 2.96 8.10
C GLY A 221 -7.90 3.52 8.95
N GLY A 222 -8.29 4.76 8.69
CA GLY A 222 -9.37 5.39 9.43
C GLY A 222 -9.71 6.79 8.94
N SER A 223 -10.64 7.39 9.64
CA SER A 223 -11.05 8.78 9.47
C SER A 223 -11.17 9.47 10.82
N ILE A 224 -10.91 10.77 10.87
CA ILE A 224 -11.03 11.58 12.08
C ILE A 224 -11.43 13.00 11.71
N ARG A 225 -12.21 13.70 12.56
CA ARG A 225 -12.53 15.11 12.34
C ARG A 225 -11.28 15.97 12.24
N ALA A 226 -11.30 16.95 11.35
CA ALA A 226 -10.22 17.92 11.17
C ALA A 226 -9.85 18.63 12.48
N ALA A 227 -10.85 19.01 13.28
CA ALA A 227 -10.66 19.62 14.59
C ALA A 227 -9.93 18.71 15.60
N SER A 228 -9.95 17.39 15.41
CA SER A 228 -9.32 16.41 16.30
C SER A 228 -7.99 15.87 15.77
N PHE A 229 -7.59 16.22 14.54
CA PHE A 229 -6.42 15.64 13.90
C PHE A 229 -5.11 15.98 14.62
N ASP A 230 -4.93 17.23 15.05
CA ASP A 230 -3.71 17.63 15.78
C ASP A 230 -3.57 16.89 17.12
N GLN A 231 -4.67 16.73 17.85
CA GLN A 231 -4.69 15.94 19.09
C GLN A 231 -4.36 14.48 18.83
N PHE A 232 -4.91 13.89 17.76
CA PHE A 232 -4.61 12.51 17.37
C PHE A 232 -3.12 12.30 17.05
N THR A 233 -2.50 13.18 16.26
CA THR A 233 -1.06 13.06 15.97
C THR A 233 -0.20 13.27 17.21
N THR A 234 -0.63 14.12 18.14
CA THR A 234 0.02 14.33 19.44
C THR A 234 -0.05 13.08 20.31
N ASN A 235 -1.23 12.44 20.38
CA ASN A 235 -1.42 11.19 21.11
C ASN A 235 -0.51 10.09 20.56
N LEU A 236 -0.47 9.91 19.23
CA LEU A 236 0.41 8.93 18.58
C LEU A 236 1.87 9.13 18.97
N ARG A 237 2.40 10.36 18.88
CA ARG A 237 3.78 10.66 19.25
C ARG A 237 4.06 10.35 20.72
N SER A 238 3.13 10.69 21.61
CA SER A 238 3.27 10.44 23.05
C SER A 238 3.33 8.94 23.37
N ILE A 239 2.46 8.14 22.76
CA ILE A 239 2.44 6.68 22.95
C ILE A 239 3.72 6.06 22.43
N LEU A 240 4.12 6.42 21.21
CA LEU A 240 5.33 5.94 20.57
C LEU A 240 6.60 6.29 21.35
N ALA A 241 6.69 7.48 21.93
CA ALA A 241 7.82 7.87 22.77
C ALA A 241 7.91 7.05 24.08
N LYS A 242 6.76 6.64 24.64
CA LYS A 242 6.70 5.79 25.84
C LYS A 242 7.12 4.35 25.55
N GLN A 243 6.70 3.80 24.41
CA GLN A 243 7.01 2.43 24.02
C GLN A 243 8.52 2.25 23.76
N CYS A 244 9.15 3.15 23.00
CA CYS A 244 10.59 3.06 22.74
C CYS A 244 11.46 3.20 24.01
N LYS A 245 11.02 3.98 25.02
CA LYS A 245 11.75 4.11 26.30
C LYS A 245 11.71 2.84 27.15
N LYS A 246 10.63 2.05 27.05
CA LYS A 246 10.51 0.78 27.78
C LYS A 246 11.48 -0.26 27.23
N THR A 247 11.67 -0.31 25.91
CA THR A 247 12.56 -1.28 25.25
C THR A 247 14.04 -1.03 25.60
N THR A 248 14.47 0.23 25.73
CA THR A 248 15.86 0.59 26.08
C THR A 248 16.19 0.45 27.57
N GLY A 249 15.19 0.39 28.46
CA GLY A 249 15.40 0.30 29.90
C GLY A 249 15.58 -1.12 30.44
N THR A 250 15.26 -2.14 29.64
CA THR A 250 15.36 -3.56 30.03
C THR A 250 16.73 -4.19 29.81
N GLU A 251 17.65 -3.54 29.09
CA GLU A 251 19.02 -4.05 28.86
C GLU A 251 20.03 -3.61 29.95
N GLN A 252 19.62 -2.88 30.99
CA GLN A 252 20.52 -2.45 32.08
C GLN A 252 20.31 -3.18 33.42
N ASN A 253 19.41 -4.18 33.49
CA ASN A 253 19.14 -4.96 34.70
C ASN A 253 19.19 -6.48 34.45
N SER A 254 20.16 -6.94 33.66
CA SER A 254 20.47 -8.37 33.46
C SER A 254 21.96 -8.60 33.49
#